data_AF-A0A916C751-F1
#
_entry.id   AF-A0A916C751-F1
#
_cell.length_a   1.000
_cell.length_b   1.000
_cell.length_c   1.000
_cell.angle_alpha   90.00
_cell.angle_beta   90.00
_cell.angle_gamma   90.00
#
_symmetry.space_group_name_H-M   'P 1'
#
loop_
_entity.id
_entity.type
_entity.pdbx_description
1 polymer ?
#
loop_
_entity_poly.entity_id
_entity_poly.type
_entity_poly.pdbx_seq_one_letter_code
_entity_poly.pdbx_strand_id
1 'polypeptide(L)' 'MATQNAREAANLARRIDENLNKICRAQFGHILTPAEWKALPYATRREIDKQARQQANQSGSKG' A
#
# COMPACT_ATOMS: atom_id res chain seq x y z
N MET A 1 28.92 18.64 10.66
CA MET A 1 28.55 18.25 9.27
C MET A 1 27.89 16.86 9.25
N ALA A 2 28.60 15.76 9.50
CA ALA A 2 28.03 14.40 9.43
C ALA A 2 26.84 14.16 10.40
N THR A 3 26.89 14.73 11.61
CA THR A 3 25.83 14.65 12.62
C THR A 3 24.55 15.41 12.26
N GLN A 4 24.66 16.48 11.48
CA GLN A 4 23.52 17.29 11.06
C GLN A 4 22.73 16.59 9.94
N ASN A 5 23.44 16.03 8.96
CA ASN A 5 22.83 15.26 7.87
C ASN A 5 22.10 14.01 8.39
N ALA A 6 22.68 13.31 9.38
CA ALA A 6 22.02 12.17 10.02
C ALA A 6 20.71 12.56 10.73
N ARG A 7 20.69 13.73 11.38
CA ARG A 7 19.50 14.25 12.06
C ARG A 7 18.40 14.66 11.08
N GLU A 8 18.78 15.27 9.95
CA GLU A 8 17.84 15.63 8.89
C GLU A 8 17.24 14.39 8.22
N ALA A 9 18.06 13.38 7.94
CA ALA A 9 17.59 12.10 7.40
C ALA A 9 16.62 11.39 8.36
N ALA A 10 16.91 11.37 9.66
CA ALA A 10 16.02 10.80 10.66
C ALA A 10 14.66 11.55 10.73
N ASN A 11 14.69 12.88 10.66
CA ASN A 11 13.48 13.69 10.64
C ASN A 11 12.64 13.44 9.39
N LEU A 12 13.28 13.28 8.22
CA LEU A 12 12.60 12.94 6.99
C LEU A 12 11.95 11.55 7.07
N ALA A 13 12.69 10.55 7.54
CA ALA A 13 12.17 9.20 7.73
C ALA A 13 10.94 9.17 8.65
N ARG A 14 11.00 9.90 9.78
CA ARG A 14 9.86 10.04 10.70
C ARG A 14 8.63 10.64 10.01
N ARG A 15 8.81 11.71 9.23
CA ARG A 15 7.70 12.36 8.50
C ARG A 15 7.08 11.43 7.44
N ILE A 16 7.91 10.63 6.77
CA ILE A 16 7.43 9.63 5.81
C ILE A 16 6.59 8.58 6.53
N ASP A 17 7.07 8.04 7.65
CA ASP A 17 6.36 7.04 8.44
C ASP A 17 5.01 7.57 8.96
N GLU A 18 4.98 8.80 9.48
CA GLU A 18 3.74 9.46 9.92
C GLU A 18 2.71 9.60 8.80
N ASN A 19 3.15 9.98 7.59
CA ASN A 19 2.26 10.13 6.46
C ASN A 19 1.78 8.78 5.93
N LEU A 20 2.63 7.76 5.89
CA LEU A 20 2.22 6.40 5.55
C LEU A 20 1.18 5.85 6.54
N ASN A 21 1.38 6.10 7.84
CA ASN A 21 0.42 5.69 8.87
C ASN A 21 -0.94 6.39 8.70
N LYS A 22 -0.96 7.67 8.33
CA LYS A 22 -2.21 8.39 8.01
C LYS A 22 -2.93 7.79 6.80
N ILE A 23 -2.19 7.50 5.73
CA ILE A 23 -2.75 6.88 4.52
C ILE A 23 -3.34 5.51 4.86
N CYS A 24 -2.62 4.68 5.62
CA CYS A 24 -3.11 3.36 6.00
C CYS A 24 -4.36 3.44 6.88
N ARG A 25 -4.40 4.34 7.86
CA ARG A 25 -5.61 4.55 8.68
C ARG A 25 -6.79 5.02 7.84
N ALA A 26 -6.59 5.90 6.87
CA ALA A 26 -7.66 6.37 6.00
C ALA A 26 -8.20 5.25 5.10
N GLN A 27 -7.33 4.38 4.59
CA GLN A 27 -7.70 3.31 3.66
C GLN A 27 -8.23 2.05 4.36
N PHE A 28 -7.65 1.67 5.49
CA PHE A 28 -7.88 0.39 6.17
C PHE A 28 -8.47 0.53 7.59
N GLY A 29 -8.59 1.75 8.12
CA GLY A 29 -9.10 2.01 9.47
C GLY A 29 -8.08 1.80 10.60
N HIS A 30 -6.88 1.29 10.31
CA HIS A 30 -5.83 1.01 11.28
C HIS A 30 -4.42 1.16 10.66
N ILE A 31 -3.38 1.11 11.49
CA ILE A 31 -1.99 1.04 11.03
C ILE A 31 -1.66 -0.41 10.73
N LEU A 32 -1.08 -0.67 9.55
CA LEU A 32 -0.72 -2.02 9.13
C LEU A 32 0.47 -2.56 9.93
N THR A 33 0.36 -3.82 10.33
CA THR A 33 1.46 -4.62 10.87
C THR A 33 2.49 -4.95 9.79
N PRO A 34 3.73 -5.33 10.15
CA PRO A 34 4.74 -5.76 9.18
C PRO A 34 4.29 -6.92 8.29
N ALA A 35 3.43 -7.81 8.80
CA ALA A 35 2.88 -8.92 8.04
C ALA A 35 1.88 -8.43 6.97
N GLU A 36 0.99 -7.50 7.33
CA GLU A 36 0.03 -6.91 6.41
C GLU A 36 0.70 -6.10 5.31
N TRP A 37 1.76 -5.34 5.65
CA TRP A 37 2.60 -4.66 4.66
C TRP A 37 3.18 -5.61 3.62
N LYS A 38 3.69 -6.76 4.05
CA LYS A 38 4.22 -7.80 3.13
C LYS A 38 3.12 -8.47 2.31
N ALA A 39 1.90 -8.54 2.84
CA ALA A 39 0.77 -9.17 2.17
C ALA A 39 0.11 -8.26 1.12
N LEU A 40 0.23 -6.93 1.25
CA LEU A 40 -0.41 -5.94 0.37
C LEU A 40 -0.18 -6.20 -1.13
N PRO A 41 1.06 -6.40 -1.63
CA PRO A 41 1.28 -6.62 -3.06
C PRO A 41 0.53 -7.84 -3.61
N TYR A 42 0.50 -8.93 -2.82
CA TYR A 42 -0.22 -10.14 -3.20
C TYR A 42 -1.74 -9.93 -3.18
N ALA A 43 -2.26 -9.20 -2.19
CA ALA A 43 -3.68 -8.85 -2.13
C ALA A 43 -4.09 -7.98 -3.34
N THR A 44 -3.30 -6.96 -3.68
CA THR A 44 -3.51 -6.12 -4.87
C THR A 44 -3.51 -6.95 -6.13
N ARG A 45 -2.54 -7.86 -6.29
CA ARG A 45 -2.48 -8.72 -7.49
C ARG A 45 -3.71 -9.60 -7.63
N ARG A 46 -4.17 -10.23 -6.54
CA ARG A 46 -5.38 -11.06 -6.55
C ARG A 46 -6.62 -10.27 -6.97
N GLU A 47 -6.75 -9.03 -6.51
CA GLU A 47 -7.89 -8.19 -6.88
C GLU A 47 -7.84 -7.79 -8.36
N ILE A 48 -6.66 -7.47 -8.91
CA ILE A 48 -6.48 -7.22 -10.34
C ILE A 48 -6.88 -8.46 -11.16
N ASP A 49 -6.39 -9.65 -10.78
CA ASP A 49 -6.71 -10.88 -11.50
C ASP A 49 -8.23 -11.21 -11.42
N LYS A 50 -8.87 -10.90 -10.29
CA LYS A 50 -10.33 -11.04 -10.13
C LYS A 50 -11.09 -10.08 -11.04
N GLN A 51 -10.68 -8.82 -11.12
CA GLN A 51 -11.29 -7.82 -12.01
C GLN A 51 -11.15 -8.22 -13.47
N ALA A 52 -9.98 -8.71 -13.89
CA ALA A 52 -9.76 -9.19 -15.26
C ALA A 52 -10.70 -10.36 -15.61
N ARG A 53 -10.92 -11.30 -14.69
CA ARG A 53 -11.87 -12.41 -14.88
C ARG A 53 -13.31 -11.92 -14.99
N GLN A 54 -13.71 -10.97 -14.15
CA GLN A 54 -15.06 -10.39 -14.21
C GLN A 54 -15.30 -9.68 -15.55
N GLN A 55 -14.32 -8.93 -16.05
CA GLN A 55 -14.40 -8.27 -17.35
C GLN A 55 -14.51 -9.27 -18.51
N ALA A 56 -13.74 -10.37 -18.48
CA ALA A 56 -13.81 -11.44 -19.47
C ALA A 56 -15.19 -12.13 -19.49
N ASN A 57 -15.77 -12.40 -18.31
CA ASN A 57 -17.10 -13.02 -18.21
C ASN A 57 -18.23 -12.10 -18.70
N GLN A 58 -18.11 -10.78 -18.48
CA GLN A 58 -19.10 -9.80 -18.98
C GLN A 58 -19.01 -9.61 -20.51
N SER A 59 -17.84 -9.78 -21.10
CA SER A 59 -17.64 -9.68 -22.55
C SER A 59 -18.01 -10.97 -23.30
N GLY A 60 -17.95 -12.14 -22.64
CA GLY A 60 -18.40 -13.42 -23.20
C GLY A 60 -19.90 -13.70 -23.14
N SER A 61 -20.67 -12.97 -22.32
CA SER A 61 -22.12 -13.22 -22.13
C SER A 61 -23.03 -12.52 -23.18
N LYS A 62 -22.46 -11.93 -24.24
CA LYS A 62 -23.21 -11.28 -25.34
C LYS A 62 -23.12 -12.03 -26.69
N GLY A 63 -22.64 -13.27 -26.70
CA GLY A 63 -22.55 -14.11 -27.91
C GLY A 63 -23.62 -15.20 -27.93
#